data_AF-A0A0Q5PRN5-F1
#
_entry.id   AF-A0A0Q5PRN5-F1
#
_cell.length_a   1.000
_cell.length_b   1.000
_cell.length_c   1.000
_cell.angle_alpha   90.00
_cell.angle_beta   90.00
_cell.angle_gamma   90.00
#
_symmetry.space_group_name_H-M   'P 1'
#
loop_
_entity.id
_entity.type
_entity.pdbx_description
1 polymer ?
#
loop_
_entity_poly.entity_id
_entity_poly.type
_entity_poly.pdbx_seq_one_letter_code
_entity_poly.pdbx_strand_id
1 'polypeptide(L)'
;MYQTGHADAADRKSQNDAQLVEAIGPGGPIRERAGMTIVAAMIVAAAAMILVRFGWDGRRACAPLGWVAAAGACIAATLADGAWGLAVVTLTGLVAALAMVLYAGWTSPARPQRPARVAAAIALPRRGSEIVARVAVFVLVVPVAFVAAQWLAFGVQAAARRAGAVETDAVVLTLFLQPIAWAIIIAVQMTRAGPSRMIAAPASAALLGMLFWSVA
;
A
#
# COMPACT_ATOMS: atom_id res chain seq x y z
N MET A 1 -2.59 -15.28 -62.39
CA MET A 1 -3.57 -15.61 -61.32
C MET A 1 -3.01 -15.41 -59.89
N TYR A 2 -1.87 -14.73 -59.70
CA TYR A 2 -1.23 -14.54 -58.38
C TYR A 2 -1.36 -13.13 -57.79
N GLN A 3 -1.96 -12.18 -58.51
CA GLN A 3 -2.01 -10.76 -58.10
C GLN A 3 -3.22 -10.39 -57.23
N THR A 4 -4.27 -11.20 -57.19
CA THR A 4 -5.50 -10.90 -56.43
C THR A 4 -5.35 -11.13 -54.92
N GLY A 5 -4.46 -12.03 -54.49
CA GLY A 5 -4.31 -12.36 -53.07
C GLY A 5 -3.65 -11.27 -52.20
N HIS A 6 -2.84 -10.38 -52.78
CA HIS A 6 -2.17 -9.33 -52.02
C HIS A 6 -3.06 -8.13 -51.72
N ALA A 7 -4.04 -7.82 -52.59
CA ALA A 7 -4.98 -6.72 -52.37
C ALA A 7 -5.93 -7.03 -51.20
N ASP A 8 -6.46 -8.25 -51.13
CA ASP A 8 -7.35 -8.71 -50.05
C ASP A 8 -6.68 -8.76 -48.67
N ALA A 9 -5.35 -8.88 -48.63
CA ALA A 9 -4.60 -8.89 -47.38
C ALA A 9 -4.41 -7.48 -46.81
N ALA A 10 -4.18 -6.49 -47.69
CA ALA A 10 -4.03 -5.10 -47.29
C ALA A 10 -5.36 -4.52 -46.78
N ASP A 11 -6.47 -4.84 -47.45
CA ASP A 11 -7.80 -4.34 -47.09
C ASP A 11 -8.27 -4.91 -45.74
N ARG A 12 -8.08 -6.22 -45.51
CA ARG A 12 -8.36 -6.85 -44.21
C ARG A 12 -7.54 -6.26 -43.06
N LYS A 13 -6.29 -5.89 -43.31
CA LYS A 13 -5.45 -5.25 -42.29
C LYS A 13 -5.98 -3.86 -41.95
N SER A 14 -6.32 -3.05 -42.96
CA SER A 14 -6.90 -1.71 -42.76
C SER A 14 -8.22 -1.77 -42.00
N GLN A 15 -9.08 -2.76 -42.29
CA GLN A 15 -10.35 -2.93 -41.61
C GLN A 15 -10.18 -3.36 -40.15
N ASN A 16 -9.24 -4.26 -39.86
CA ASN A 16 -8.89 -4.64 -38.48
C ASN A 16 -8.29 -3.47 -37.69
N ASP A 17 -7.42 -2.69 -38.31
CA ASP A 17 -6.80 -1.51 -37.67
C ASP A 17 -7.88 -0.45 -37.35
N ALA A 18 -8.85 -0.23 -38.25
CA ALA A 18 -9.98 0.67 -38.02
C ALA A 18 -10.89 0.19 -36.87
N GLN A 19 -11.20 -1.12 -36.83
CA GLN A 19 -11.99 -1.71 -35.74
C GLN A 19 -11.27 -1.63 -34.39
N LEU A 20 -9.94 -1.80 -34.36
CA LEU A 20 -9.14 -1.66 -33.14
C LEU A 20 -9.12 -0.21 -32.66
N VAL A 21 -8.93 0.76 -33.57
CA VAL A 21 -8.97 2.19 -33.24
C VAL A 21 -10.34 2.60 -32.72
N GLU A 22 -11.42 2.09 -33.30
CA GLU A 22 -12.79 2.35 -32.83
C GLU A 22 -13.06 1.70 -31.46
N ALA A 23 -12.60 0.47 -31.24
CA ALA A 23 -12.73 -0.23 -29.96
C ALA A 23 -11.88 0.39 -28.82
N ILE A 24 -10.76 1.04 -29.16
CA ILE A 24 -9.86 1.75 -28.23
C ILE A 24 -10.24 3.24 -28.09
N GLY A 25 -11.05 3.77 -29.01
CA GLY A 25 -11.44 5.16 -29.08
C GLY A 25 -12.17 5.67 -27.82
N PRO A 26 -12.29 7.00 -27.65
CA PRO A 26 -13.05 7.60 -26.56
C PRO A 26 -14.54 7.20 -26.68
N GLY A 27 -14.95 6.22 -25.87
CA GLY A 27 -16.29 5.60 -25.92
C GLY A 27 -16.28 4.11 -26.29
N GLY A 28 -15.11 3.53 -26.56
CA GLY A 28 -14.97 2.11 -26.80
C GLY A 28 -15.37 1.27 -25.58
N PRO A 29 -16.03 0.11 -25.77
CA PRO A 29 -16.60 -0.71 -24.70
C PRO A 29 -15.54 -1.25 -23.71
N ILE A 30 -14.27 -1.30 -24.13
CA ILE A 30 -13.14 -1.71 -23.28
C ILE A 30 -12.85 -0.63 -22.23
N ARG A 31 -12.87 0.65 -22.62
CA ARG A 31 -12.54 1.78 -21.74
C ARG A 31 -13.66 2.05 -20.74
N GLU A 32 -14.92 1.88 -21.14
CA GLU A 32 -16.07 2.02 -20.23
C GLU A 32 -16.05 0.99 -19.09
N ARG A 33 -15.68 -0.26 -19.40
CA ARG A 33 -15.57 -1.32 -18.40
C ARG A 33 -14.46 -1.02 -17.38
N ALA A 34 -13.31 -0.54 -17.84
CA ALA A 34 -12.18 -0.17 -16.97
C ALA A 34 -12.54 1.01 -16.05
N GLY A 35 -13.18 2.05 -16.58
CA GLY A 35 -13.62 3.20 -15.78
C GLY A 35 -14.62 2.79 -14.69
N MET A 36 -15.56 1.89 -15.01
CA MET A 36 -16.56 1.40 -14.06
C MET A 36 -15.94 0.58 -12.92
N THR A 37 -14.88 -0.20 -13.20
CA THR A 37 -14.18 -0.97 -12.16
C THR A 37 -13.46 -0.09 -11.14
N ILE A 38 -12.82 1.00 -11.56
CA ILE A 38 -12.16 1.93 -10.61
C ILE A 38 -13.20 2.60 -9.71
N VAL A 39 -14.28 3.11 -10.29
CA VAL A 39 -15.33 3.81 -9.53
C VAL A 39 -15.96 2.85 -8.50
N ALA A 40 -16.24 1.61 -8.90
CA ALA A 40 -16.72 0.59 -7.97
C ALA A 40 -15.71 0.32 -6.84
N ALA A 41 -14.43 0.18 -7.16
CA ALA A 41 -13.38 -0.03 -6.16
C ALA A 41 -13.24 1.15 -5.19
N MET A 42 -13.37 2.39 -5.67
CA MET A 42 -13.38 3.60 -4.83
C MET A 42 -14.55 3.60 -3.84
N ILE A 43 -15.75 3.25 -4.31
CA ILE A 43 -16.93 3.14 -3.45
C ILE A 43 -16.73 2.06 -2.38
N VAL A 44 -16.22 0.89 -2.78
CA VAL A 44 -15.92 -0.21 -1.85
C VAL A 44 -14.87 0.21 -0.82
N ALA A 45 -13.81 0.92 -1.22
CA ALA A 45 -12.78 1.40 -0.31
C ALA A 45 -13.32 2.42 0.71
N ALA A 46 -14.18 3.35 0.28
CA ALA A 46 -14.84 4.28 1.19
C ALA A 46 -15.78 3.55 2.16
N ALA A 47 -16.58 2.60 1.66
CA ALA A 47 -17.47 1.78 2.49
C ALA A 47 -16.69 0.88 3.47
N ALA A 48 -15.54 0.37 3.06
CA ALA A 48 -14.65 -0.39 3.91
C ALA A 48 -14.18 0.41 5.12
N MET A 49 -13.82 1.70 4.95
CA MET A 49 -13.45 2.57 6.07
C MET A 49 -14.61 2.78 7.06
N ILE A 50 -15.84 2.89 6.56
CA ILE A 50 -17.04 2.96 7.41
C ILE A 50 -17.15 1.67 8.24
N LEU A 51 -16.96 0.52 7.60
CA LEU A 51 -17.05 -0.78 8.26
C LEU A 51 -15.98 -0.97 9.33
N VAL A 52 -14.75 -0.53 9.06
CA VAL A 52 -13.65 -0.51 10.05
C VAL A 52 -14.03 0.38 11.23
N ARG A 53 -14.60 1.57 10.99
CA ARG A 53 -15.03 2.48 12.06
C ARG A 53 -16.13 1.87 12.94
N PHE A 54 -17.11 1.19 12.36
CA PHE A 54 -18.13 0.43 13.12
C PHE A 54 -17.53 -0.74 13.88
N GLY A 55 -16.49 -1.36 13.33
CA GLY A 55 -15.68 -2.37 13.99
C GLY A 55 -15.13 -1.90 15.34
N TRP A 56 -14.65 -0.65 15.37
CA TRP A 56 -14.12 -0.03 16.59
C TRP A 56 -15.19 0.46 17.57
N ASP A 57 -16.42 0.70 17.10
CA ASP A 57 -17.54 1.15 17.94
C ASP A 57 -18.23 0.02 18.73
N GLY A 58 -17.74 -1.21 18.60
CA GLY A 58 -18.23 -2.36 19.37
C GLY A 58 -18.64 -3.56 18.51
N ARG A 59 -18.86 -3.38 17.20
CA ARG A 59 -19.19 -4.48 16.27
C ARG A 59 -17.93 -5.13 15.74
N ARG A 60 -17.16 -5.81 16.60
CA ARG A 60 -15.80 -6.32 16.29
C ARG A 60 -15.69 -7.12 14.99
N ALA A 61 -16.73 -7.84 14.57
CA ALA A 61 -16.76 -8.60 13.31
C ALA A 61 -16.74 -7.72 12.04
N CYS A 62 -17.14 -6.45 12.13
CA CYS A 62 -17.12 -5.50 11.01
C CYS A 62 -15.70 -5.04 10.65
N ALA A 63 -14.78 -4.99 11.61
CA ALA A 63 -13.40 -4.60 11.37
C ALA A 63 -12.67 -5.49 10.36
N PRO A 64 -12.61 -6.84 10.53
CA PRO A 64 -11.94 -7.69 9.57
C PRO A 64 -12.61 -7.67 8.19
N LEU A 65 -13.94 -7.58 8.12
CA LEU A 65 -14.67 -7.43 6.85
C LEU A 65 -14.28 -6.14 6.11
N GLY A 66 -14.14 -5.04 6.84
CA GLY A 66 -13.70 -3.77 6.28
C GLY A 66 -12.28 -3.88 5.72
N TRP A 67 -11.36 -4.51 6.45
CA TRP A 67 -10.01 -4.75 5.95
C TRP A 67 -9.97 -5.65 4.72
N VAL A 68 -10.76 -6.72 4.69
CA VAL A 68 -10.86 -7.61 3.52
C VAL A 68 -11.44 -6.87 2.32
N ALA A 69 -12.49 -6.07 2.52
CA ALA A 69 -13.09 -5.26 1.45
C ALA A 69 -12.11 -4.21 0.90
N ALA A 70 -11.36 -3.52 1.78
CA ALA A 70 -10.33 -2.57 1.36
C ALA A 70 -9.21 -3.25 0.57
N ALA A 71 -8.72 -4.41 1.03
CA ALA A 71 -7.71 -5.18 0.32
C ALA A 71 -8.22 -5.64 -1.06
N GLY A 72 -9.46 -6.15 -1.12
CA GLY A 72 -10.11 -6.55 -2.37
C GLY A 72 -10.26 -5.40 -3.35
N ALA A 73 -10.65 -4.21 -2.88
CA ALA A 73 -10.75 -3.01 -3.72
C ALA A 73 -9.39 -2.59 -4.30
N CYS A 74 -8.33 -2.58 -3.47
CA CYS A 74 -6.97 -2.28 -3.93
C CYS A 74 -6.50 -3.29 -4.98
N ILE A 75 -6.72 -4.60 -4.76
CA ILE A 75 -6.34 -5.64 -5.72
C ILE A 75 -7.10 -5.46 -7.03
N ALA A 76 -8.42 -5.29 -6.98
CA ALA A 76 -9.25 -5.11 -8.17
C ALA A 76 -8.82 -3.88 -8.99
N ALA A 77 -8.56 -2.75 -8.34
CA ALA A 77 -8.09 -1.55 -9.02
C ALA A 77 -6.67 -1.68 -9.57
N THR A 78 -5.79 -2.40 -8.89
CA THR A 78 -4.44 -2.69 -9.39
C THR A 78 -4.48 -3.60 -10.62
N LEU A 79 -5.40 -4.57 -10.66
CA LEU A 79 -5.57 -5.44 -11.83
C LEU A 79 -6.20 -4.71 -13.03
N ALA A 80 -7.01 -3.69 -12.78
CA ALA A 80 -7.66 -2.90 -13.83
C ALA A 80 -6.71 -1.84 -14.44
N ASP A 81 -6.01 -1.08 -13.60
CA ASP A 81 -5.27 0.13 -14.02
C ASP A 81 -3.85 0.23 -13.42
N GLY A 82 -3.33 -0.88 -12.90
CA GLY A 82 -1.97 -0.94 -12.34
C GLY A 82 -1.79 -0.01 -11.15
N ALA A 83 -0.64 0.65 -11.10
CA ALA A 83 -0.28 1.57 -10.03
C ALA A 83 -1.22 2.78 -9.89
N TRP A 84 -1.79 3.25 -11.00
CA TRP A 84 -2.70 4.40 -10.99
C TRP A 84 -3.99 4.06 -10.23
N GLY A 85 -4.59 2.91 -10.54
CA GLY A 85 -5.78 2.42 -9.84
C GLY A 85 -5.55 2.28 -8.33
N LEU A 86 -4.41 1.70 -7.94
CA LEU A 86 -4.01 1.59 -6.54
C LEU A 86 -3.92 2.96 -5.85
N ALA A 87 -3.26 3.93 -6.49
CA ALA A 87 -3.10 5.28 -5.94
C ALA A 87 -4.45 5.99 -5.73
N VAL A 88 -5.35 5.92 -6.72
CA VAL A 88 -6.68 6.55 -6.63
C VAL A 88 -7.54 5.93 -5.53
N VAL A 89 -7.56 4.60 -5.44
CA VAL A 89 -8.36 3.88 -4.43
C VAL A 89 -7.81 4.10 -3.02
N THR A 90 -6.49 4.03 -2.83
CA THR A 90 -5.86 4.31 -1.53
C THR A 90 -6.08 5.75 -1.08
N LEU A 91 -5.95 6.73 -1.98
CA LEU A 91 -6.24 8.13 -1.70
C LEU A 91 -7.71 8.32 -1.29
N THR A 92 -8.63 7.67 -1.99
CA THR A 92 -10.07 7.70 -1.65
C THR A 92 -10.34 7.15 -0.25
N GLY A 93 -9.76 5.98 0.08
CA GLY A 93 -9.86 5.41 1.41
C GLY A 93 -9.27 6.33 2.49
N LEU A 94 -8.13 6.96 2.22
CA LEU A 94 -7.49 7.90 3.12
C LEU A 94 -8.36 9.14 3.38
N VAL A 95 -8.92 9.74 2.33
CA VAL A 95 -9.85 10.88 2.44
C VAL A 95 -11.08 10.51 3.25
N ALA A 96 -11.68 9.34 2.99
CA ALA A 96 -12.82 8.85 3.76
C ALA A 96 -12.48 8.67 5.25
N ALA A 97 -11.33 8.07 5.55
CA ALA A 97 -10.86 7.89 6.92
C ALA A 97 -10.61 9.24 7.63
N LEU A 98 -9.94 10.17 6.95
CA LEU A 98 -9.69 11.52 7.49
C LEU A 98 -10.98 12.29 7.73
N ALA A 99 -11.95 12.21 6.81
CA ALA A 99 -13.26 12.83 6.99
C ALA A 99 -13.98 12.29 8.24
N MET A 100 -13.89 10.99 8.50
CA MET A 100 -14.46 10.39 9.72
C MET A 100 -13.74 10.85 10.99
N VAL A 101 -12.40 10.92 10.97
CA VAL A 101 -11.62 11.42 12.11
C VAL A 101 -11.94 12.88 12.37
N LEU A 102 -12.03 13.70 11.32
CA LEU A 102 -12.39 15.10 11.42
C LEU A 102 -13.81 15.27 11.98
N TYR A 103 -14.78 14.53 11.45
CA TYR A 103 -16.16 14.54 11.93
C TYR A 103 -16.26 14.10 13.40
N ALA A 104 -15.57 13.03 13.78
CA ALA A 104 -15.50 12.57 15.16
C ALA A 104 -14.83 13.60 16.07
N GLY A 105 -13.76 14.26 15.61
CA GLY A 105 -13.09 15.33 16.35
C GLY A 105 -13.98 16.55 16.55
N TRP A 106 -14.75 16.93 15.52
CA TRP A 106 -15.69 18.06 15.58
C TRP A 106 -16.88 17.80 16.50
N THR A 107 -17.43 16.59 16.47
CA THR A 107 -18.64 16.23 17.22
C THR A 107 -18.36 15.74 18.64
N SER A 108 -17.12 15.37 18.95
CA SER A 108 -16.78 14.88 20.29
C SER A 108 -16.89 16.01 21.31
N PRO A 109 -17.71 15.85 22.37
CA PRO A 109 -17.71 16.80 23.47
C PRO A 109 -16.32 16.81 24.12
N ALA A 110 -15.84 17.98 24.55
CA ALA A 110 -14.60 18.11 25.29
C ALA A 110 -14.71 17.29 26.58
N ARG A 111 -14.19 16.07 26.57
CA ARG A 111 -14.20 15.21 27.76
C ARG A 111 -13.19 15.78 28.77
N PRO A 112 -13.54 15.81 30.07
CA PRO A 112 -12.58 16.17 31.10
C PRO A 112 -11.34 15.28 30.96
N GLN A 113 -10.19 15.95 30.94
CA GLN A 113 -8.89 15.32 30.72
C GLN A 113 -8.74 14.18 31.72
N ARG A 114 -8.61 12.95 31.21
CA ARG A 114 -8.42 11.77 32.05
C ARG A 114 -7.23 12.07 32.95
N PRO A 115 -7.35 11.92 34.29
CA PRO A 115 -6.26 12.25 35.20
C PRO A 115 -5.01 11.56 34.71
N ALA A 116 -3.90 12.31 34.63
CA ALA A 116 -2.65 11.81 34.11
C ALA A 116 -2.33 10.49 34.84
N ARG A 117 -2.50 9.36 34.15
CA ARG A 117 -1.90 8.11 34.61
C ARG A 117 -0.43 8.44 34.72
N VAL A 118 0.14 8.31 35.91
CA VAL A 118 1.59 8.36 36.10
C VAL A 118 2.16 7.35 35.13
N ALA A 119 2.63 7.83 33.99
CA ALA A 119 3.18 6.96 32.98
C ALA A 119 4.43 6.37 33.62
N ALA A 120 4.55 5.04 33.64
CA ALA A 120 5.78 4.37 34.04
C ALA A 120 7.02 4.89 33.26
N ALA A 121 6.78 5.60 32.16
CA ALA A 121 7.78 6.26 31.32
C ALA A 121 8.43 7.54 31.90
N ILE A 122 7.91 8.15 32.98
CA ILE A 122 8.53 9.36 33.59
C ILE A 122 9.51 8.98 34.72
N ALA A 123 9.99 7.74 34.76
CA ALA A 123 11.25 7.47 35.45
C ALA A 123 12.39 7.95 34.54
N LEU A 124 12.97 9.12 34.86
CA LEU A 124 14.21 9.57 34.23
C LEU A 124 15.28 8.49 34.47
N PRO A 125 16.00 8.06 33.42
CA PRO A 125 17.01 7.03 33.56
C PRO A 125 18.06 7.49 34.55
N ARG A 126 18.30 6.69 35.59
CA ARG A 126 19.21 7.04 36.69
C ARG A 126 20.67 6.66 36.38
N ARG A 127 20.89 5.85 35.33
CA ARG A 127 22.20 5.30 34.95
C ARG A 127 22.47 5.55 33.47
N GLY A 128 23.73 5.84 33.13
CA GLY A 128 24.16 6.04 31.73
C GLY A 128 23.87 4.84 30.82
N SER A 129 23.91 3.61 31.35
CA SER A 129 23.57 2.38 30.62
C SER A 129 22.12 2.35 30.12
N GLU A 130 21.18 2.99 30.84
CA GLU A 130 19.78 3.07 30.45
C GLU A 130 19.58 4.08 29.31
N ILE A 131 20.37 5.16 29.28
CA ILE A 131 20.39 6.14 28.19
C ILE A 131 20.94 5.47 26.92
N VAL A 132 22.06 4.75 27.02
CA VAL A 132 22.65 4.01 25.89
C VAL A 132 21.66 2.99 25.34
N ALA A 133 20.94 2.25 26.20
CA ALA A 133 19.92 1.31 25.77
C ALA A 133 18.76 1.99 25.02
N ARG A 134 18.28 3.16 25.49
CA ARG A 134 17.21 3.92 24.82
C ARG A 134 17.65 4.48 23.47
N VAL A 135 18.88 5.01 23.39
CA VAL A 135 19.47 5.48 22.12
C VAL A 135 19.64 4.31 21.15
N ALA A 136 20.11 3.15 21.62
CA ALA A 136 20.23 1.96 20.79
C ALA A 136 18.87 1.52 20.22
N VAL A 137 17.82 1.49 21.04
CA VAL A 137 16.45 1.20 20.57
C VAL A 137 15.99 2.24 19.55
N PHE A 138 16.22 3.53 19.79
CA PHE A 138 15.85 4.58 18.85
C PHE A 138 16.52 4.41 17.48
N VAL A 139 17.85 4.21 17.48
CA VAL A 139 18.63 4.00 16.25
C VAL A 139 18.19 2.71 15.53
N LEU A 140 17.90 1.65 16.28
CA LEU A 140 17.49 0.39 15.68
C LEU A 140 16.08 0.44 15.06
N VAL A 141 15.17 1.12 15.74
CA VAL A 141 13.76 1.18 15.34
C VAL A 141 13.53 2.20 14.24
N VAL A 142 14.21 3.34 14.28
CA VAL A 142 13.93 4.44 13.34
C VAL A 142 14.84 4.33 12.10
N PRO A 143 16.13 4.69 12.14
CA PRO A 143 16.95 4.69 10.93
C PRO A 143 17.28 3.28 10.42
N VAL A 144 17.59 2.31 11.28
CA VAL A 144 17.95 0.96 10.81
C VAL A 144 16.75 0.25 10.16
N ALA A 145 15.56 0.33 10.77
CA ALA A 145 14.36 -0.20 10.15
C ALA A 145 14.02 0.49 8.82
N PHE A 146 14.23 1.80 8.73
CA PHE A 146 14.00 2.57 7.52
C PHE A 146 14.92 2.11 6.38
N VAL A 147 16.23 1.98 6.64
CA VAL A 147 17.20 1.49 5.65
C VAL A 147 16.88 0.07 5.22
N ALA A 148 16.50 -0.81 6.15
CA ALA A 148 16.09 -2.18 5.83
C ALA A 148 14.83 -2.23 4.94
N ALA A 149 13.83 -1.40 5.24
CA ALA A 149 12.64 -1.25 4.41
C ALA A 149 12.97 -0.70 3.01
N GLN A 150 13.89 0.25 2.92
CA GLN A 150 14.37 0.79 1.65
C GLN A 150 15.01 -0.29 0.79
N TRP A 151 15.88 -1.11 1.39
CA TRP A 151 16.58 -2.18 0.69
C TRP A 151 15.61 -3.24 0.17
N LEU A 152 14.61 -3.60 0.98
CA LEU A 152 13.54 -4.50 0.55
C LEU A 152 12.73 -3.91 -0.61
N ALA A 153 12.37 -2.64 -0.53
CA ALA A 153 11.60 -1.96 -1.58
C ALA A 153 12.36 -1.96 -2.92
N PHE A 154 13.64 -1.64 -2.91
CA PHE A 154 14.49 -1.70 -4.10
C PHE A 154 14.67 -3.11 -4.64
N GLY A 155 14.83 -4.12 -3.78
CA GLY A 155 14.89 -5.51 -4.20
C GLY A 155 13.62 -5.94 -4.94
N VAL A 156 12.45 -5.62 -4.39
CA VAL A 156 11.16 -5.92 -5.02
C VAL A 156 10.97 -5.13 -6.31
N GLN A 157 11.40 -3.86 -6.36
CA GLN A 157 11.38 -3.05 -7.58
C GLN A 157 12.19 -3.69 -8.70
N ALA A 158 13.42 -4.13 -8.40
CA ALA A 158 14.29 -4.77 -9.37
C ALA A 158 13.67 -6.07 -9.92
N ALA A 159 13.10 -6.90 -9.03
CA ALA A 159 12.41 -8.12 -9.42
C ALA A 159 11.17 -7.83 -10.30
N ALA A 160 10.40 -6.79 -9.97
CA ALA A 160 9.24 -6.38 -10.76
C ALA A 160 9.63 -5.91 -12.17
N ARG A 161 10.70 -5.12 -12.31
CA ARG A 161 11.22 -4.69 -13.62
C ARG A 161 11.64 -5.88 -14.47
N ARG A 162 12.29 -6.89 -13.87
CA ARG A 162 12.65 -8.13 -14.57
C ARG A 162 11.44 -8.96 -15.01
N ALA A 163 10.36 -8.95 -14.23
CA ALA A 163 9.12 -9.62 -14.57
C ALA A 163 8.32 -8.90 -15.69
N GLY A 164 8.88 -7.84 -16.28
CA GLY A 164 8.25 -7.09 -17.37
C GLY A 164 7.27 -6.01 -16.91
N ALA A 165 7.29 -5.64 -15.63
CA ALA A 165 6.48 -4.52 -15.14
C ALA A 165 6.89 -3.21 -15.83
N VAL A 166 5.91 -2.35 -16.11
CA VAL A 166 6.15 -1.01 -16.65
C VAL A 166 6.90 -0.18 -15.61
N GLU A 167 7.82 0.68 -16.06
CA GLU A 167 8.68 1.50 -15.17
C GLU A 167 7.87 2.25 -14.11
N THR A 168 6.74 2.83 -14.51
CA THR A 168 5.83 3.56 -13.62
C THR A 168 5.28 2.68 -12.50
N ASP A 169 4.88 1.45 -12.81
CA ASP A 169 4.32 0.52 -11.82
C ASP A 169 5.38 0.09 -10.81
N ALA A 170 6.61 -0.16 -11.27
CA ALA A 170 7.73 -0.51 -10.41
C ALA A 170 8.09 0.64 -9.44
N VAL A 171 8.11 1.88 -9.92
CA VAL A 171 8.38 3.06 -9.07
C VAL A 171 7.28 3.24 -8.03
N VAL A 172 6.00 3.18 -8.43
CA VAL A 172 4.89 3.34 -7.49
C VAL A 172 4.87 2.21 -6.47
N LEU A 173 5.13 0.97 -6.88
CA LEU A 173 5.29 -0.16 -5.97
C LEU A 173 6.34 0.14 -4.89
N THR A 174 7.48 0.70 -5.28
CA THR A 174 8.56 1.06 -4.36
C THR A 174 8.12 2.12 -3.34
N LEU A 175 7.45 3.17 -3.82
CA LEU A 175 6.96 4.27 -2.99
C LEU A 175 5.92 3.81 -1.95
N PHE A 176 5.06 2.86 -2.31
CA PHE A 176 4.06 2.29 -1.39
C PHE A 176 4.66 1.22 -0.46
N LEU A 177 5.58 0.40 -0.97
CA LEU A 177 6.13 -0.72 -0.21
C LEU A 177 7.03 -0.25 0.92
N GLN A 178 7.80 0.83 0.72
CA GLN A 178 8.71 1.38 1.73
C GLN A 178 8.01 1.71 3.07
N PRO A 179 6.97 2.56 3.13
CA PRO A 179 6.31 2.89 4.40
C PRO A 179 5.60 1.68 5.02
N ILE A 180 5.05 0.76 4.21
CA ILE A 180 4.39 -0.46 4.69
C ILE A 180 5.41 -1.39 5.35
N ALA A 181 6.50 -1.70 4.66
CA ALA A 181 7.57 -2.55 5.17
C ALA A 181 8.16 -1.95 6.46
N TRP A 182 8.40 -0.64 6.48
CA TRP A 182 8.89 0.06 7.65
C TRP A 182 7.94 -0.04 8.84
N ALA A 183 6.64 0.19 8.64
CA ALA A 183 5.63 0.07 9.69
C ALA A 183 5.54 -1.36 10.26
N ILE A 184 5.60 -2.38 9.40
CA ILE A 184 5.61 -3.78 9.82
C ILE A 184 6.85 -4.08 10.67
N ILE A 185 8.03 -3.66 10.23
CA ILE A 185 9.28 -3.86 10.96
C ILE A 185 9.19 -3.21 12.34
N ILE A 186 8.75 -1.94 12.43
CA ILE A 186 8.58 -1.24 13.71
C ILE A 186 7.59 -1.97 14.61
N ALA A 187 6.43 -2.37 14.08
CA ALA A 187 5.41 -3.08 14.86
C ALA A 187 5.97 -4.38 15.45
N VAL A 188 6.70 -5.17 14.65
CA VAL A 188 7.35 -6.40 15.13
C VAL A 188 8.43 -6.08 16.17
N GLN A 189 9.27 -5.07 15.94
CA GLN A 189 10.31 -4.68 16.91
C GLN A 189 9.68 -4.31 18.27
N MET A 190 8.57 -3.58 18.27
CA MET A 190 7.89 -3.16 19.51
C MET A 190 7.25 -4.32 20.29
N THR A 191 7.05 -5.48 19.67
CA THR A 191 6.59 -6.69 20.39
C THR A 191 7.71 -7.48 21.08
N ARG A 192 8.98 -7.13 20.85
CA ARG A 192 10.12 -7.89 21.37
C ARG A 192 10.74 -7.22 22.59
N ALA A 193 11.00 -8.02 23.63
CA ALA A 193 11.74 -7.56 24.80
C ALA A 193 13.25 -7.57 24.53
N GLY A 194 13.86 -6.39 24.42
CA GLY A 194 15.30 -6.18 24.41
C GLY A 194 15.92 -5.83 23.04
N PRO A 195 16.95 -4.96 22.99
CA PRO A 195 17.53 -4.45 21.75
C PRO A 195 18.09 -5.53 20.81
N SER A 196 18.72 -6.58 21.36
CA SER A 196 19.32 -7.66 20.56
C SER A 196 18.28 -8.47 19.78
N ARG A 197 17.09 -8.67 20.34
CA ARG A 197 15.98 -9.39 19.68
C ARG A 197 15.26 -8.54 18.65
N MET A 198 15.39 -7.21 18.73
CA MET A 198 14.79 -6.29 17.77
C MET A 198 15.55 -6.27 16.42
N ILE A 199 16.81 -6.72 16.38
CA ILE A 199 17.63 -6.77 15.15
C ILE A 199 17.08 -7.76 14.11
N ALA A 200 16.39 -8.81 14.56
CA ALA A 200 15.93 -9.88 13.69
C ALA A 200 14.99 -9.40 12.57
N ALA A 201 14.10 -8.45 12.86
CA ALA A 201 13.13 -7.92 11.89
C ALA A 201 13.77 -7.06 10.78
N PRO A 202 14.61 -6.05 11.06
CA PRO A 202 15.31 -5.33 10.00
C PRO A 202 16.33 -6.21 9.27
N ALA A 203 16.99 -7.15 9.97
CA ALA A 203 17.91 -8.09 9.32
C ALA A 203 17.20 -9.00 8.31
N SER A 204 16.05 -9.57 8.66
CA SER A 204 15.28 -10.40 7.72
C SER A 204 14.78 -9.61 6.52
N ALA A 205 14.31 -8.38 6.73
CA ALA A 205 13.89 -7.49 5.63
C ALA A 205 15.06 -7.17 4.68
N ALA A 206 16.24 -6.85 5.22
CA ALA A 206 17.43 -6.57 4.41
C ALA A 206 17.88 -7.82 3.61
N LEU A 207 17.88 -9.00 4.25
CA LEU A 207 18.21 -10.26 3.58
C LEU A 207 17.23 -10.60 2.46
N LEU A 208 15.93 -10.39 2.69
CA LEU A 208 14.91 -10.57 1.65
C LEU A 208 15.11 -9.58 0.50
N GLY A 209 15.39 -8.31 0.79
CA GLY A 209 15.71 -7.32 -0.23
C GLY A 209 16.93 -7.70 -1.07
N MET A 210 17.99 -8.18 -0.41
CA MET A 210 19.19 -8.68 -1.08
C MET A 210 18.89 -9.89 -1.96
N LEU A 211 18.07 -10.83 -1.48
CA LEU A 211 17.66 -12.00 -2.24
C LEU A 211 16.89 -11.61 -3.50
N PHE A 212 15.89 -10.74 -3.37
CA PHE A 212 15.13 -10.24 -4.52
C PHE A 212 16.03 -9.51 -5.52
N TRP A 213 16.97 -8.69 -5.04
CA TRP A 213 17.94 -8.01 -5.87
C TRP A 213 18.86 -8.99 -6.63
N SER A 214 19.28 -10.09 -6.00
CA SER A 214 20.17 -11.08 -6.63
C SER A 214 19.52 -11.93 -7.72
N VAL A 215 18.19 -12.08 -7.66
CA VAL A 215 17.40 -12.81 -8.67
C VAL A 215 16.93 -11.84 -9.78
N ALA A 216 16.93 -10.53 -9.50
CA ALA A 216 16.68 -9.45 -10.45
C ALA A 216 17.87 -9.18 -11.40
#